data_AF-A0A9D9PBW8-F1
#
_entry.id   AF-A0A9D9PBW8-F1
#
_cell.length_a   1.000
_cell.length_b   1.000
_cell.length_c   1.000
_cell.angle_alpha   90.00
_cell.angle_beta   90.00
_cell.angle_gamma   90.00
#
_symmetry.space_group_name_H-M   'P 1'
#
loop_
_entity.id
_entity.type
_entity.pdbx_description
1 polymer ?
#
loop_
_entity_poly.entity_id
_entity_poly.type
_entity_poly.pdbx_seq_one_letter_code
_entity_poly.pdbx_strand_id
1 'polypeptide(L)'
;TRVPGVLIAPVLALALISRNGWRWPRFQPVLLTPLLPVAGLGLFMLYQWHRFGSPFVFLQIQDVWDQNLSPPWVQPLKMIESIVTRSAQWNGPWPMRVVQLGVWVSFVVLTAATFRYLPLVYGITACMMLLPAFLTDESYSLTRYVLMALPAFVVVGLLVDRRPSLLTVIPISLVFLAGATGLFVNGFSVP
;
A
#
# COMPACT_ATOMS: atom_id res chain seq x y z
N THR A 1 -7.15 6.11 -1.41
CA THR A 1 -6.36 6.43 -0.19
C THR A 1 -7.10 6.22 1.13
N ARG A 2 -8.39 5.83 1.17
CA ARG A 2 -9.17 5.85 2.42
C ARG A 2 -9.16 4.53 3.20
N VAL A 3 -9.06 3.40 2.51
CA VAL A 3 -9.08 2.05 3.12
C VAL A 3 -7.86 1.78 4.01
N PRO A 4 -6.60 2.08 3.60
CA PRO A 4 -5.44 1.85 4.46
C PRO A 4 -5.52 2.59 5.80
N GLY A 5 -6.07 3.80 5.79
CA GLY A 5 -6.26 4.61 7.01
C GLY A 5 -7.21 3.95 8.00
N VAL A 6 -8.28 3.31 7.54
CA VAL A 6 -9.21 2.57 8.40
C VAL A 6 -8.57 1.26 8.90
N LEU A 7 -7.81 0.59 8.05
CA LEU A 7 -7.10 -0.65 8.40
C LEU A 7 -5.99 -0.45 9.45
N ILE A 8 -5.60 0.78 9.76
CA ILE A 8 -4.71 1.06 10.89
C ILE A 8 -5.39 0.85 12.24
N ALA A 9 -6.72 0.97 12.32
CA ALA A 9 -7.46 0.82 13.57
C ALA A 9 -7.23 -0.55 14.24
N PRO A 10 -7.41 -1.71 13.55
CA PRO A 10 -7.12 -3.02 14.15
C PRO A 10 -5.64 -3.18 14.50
N VAL A 11 -4.72 -2.58 13.72
CA VAL A 11 -3.29 -2.59 14.02
C VAL A 11 -2.99 -1.86 15.32
N LEU A 12 -3.56 -0.67 15.52
CA LEU A 12 -3.41 0.11 16.75
C LEU A 12 -4.02 -0.61 17.95
N ALA A 13 -5.19 -1.22 17.78
CA ALA A 13 -5.82 -2.03 18.83
C ALA A 13 -4.92 -3.20 19.23
N LEU A 14 -4.39 -3.94 18.24
CA LEU A 14 -3.48 -5.05 18.47
C LEU A 14 -2.16 -4.59 19.13
N ALA A 15 -1.61 -3.44 18.72
CA ALA A 15 -0.43 -2.85 19.34
C ALA A 15 -0.67 -2.53 20.83
N LEU A 16 -1.82 -1.95 21.17
CA LEU A 16 -2.19 -1.64 22.57
C LEU A 16 -2.36 -2.91 23.41
N ILE A 17 -3.02 -3.93 22.88
CA ILE A 17 -3.18 -5.23 23.55
C ILE A 17 -1.82 -5.89 23.75
N SER A 18 -0.96 -5.88 22.73
CA SER A 18 0.38 -6.49 22.82
C SER A 18 1.28 -5.80 23.85
N ARG A 19 1.12 -4.48 24.04
CA ARG A 19 1.89 -3.71 25.03
C ARG A 19 1.40 -3.90 26.47
N ASN A 20 0.08 -3.88 26.69
CA ASN A 20 -0.50 -3.90 28.04
C ASN A 20 -0.86 -5.32 28.53
N GLY A 21 -0.79 -6.32 27.64
CA GLY A 21 -1.35 -7.65 27.87
C GLY A 21 -2.89 -7.63 27.93
N TRP A 22 -3.50 -8.77 28.27
CA TRP A 22 -4.96 -8.88 28.44
C TRP A 22 -5.49 -8.19 29.71
N ARG A 23 -4.62 -7.50 30.46
CA ARG A 23 -5.01 -6.76 31.65
C ARG A 23 -5.53 -5.41 31.22
N TRP A 24 -6.83 -5.19 31.40
CA TRP A 24 -7.48 -3.93 31.08
C TRP A 24 -6.87 -2.82 31.94
N PRO A 25 -6.10 -1.89 31.35
CA PRO A 25 -5.56 -0.77 32.11
C PRO A 25 -6.71 0.13 32.56
N ARG A 26 -6.50 0.90 33.64
CA ARG A 26 -7.39 2.03 33.98
C ARG A 26 -7.57 2.90 32.73
N PHE A 27 -8.78 3.39 32.50
CA PHE A 27 -9.14 4.15 31.31
C PHE A 27 -8.11 5.26 31.04
N GLN A 28 -7.40 5.14 29.92
CA GLN A 28 -6.43 6.12 29.45
C GLN A 28 -6.89 6.61 28.07
N PRO A 29 -6.80 7.93 27.77
CA PRO A 29 -7.20 8.47 26.46
C PRO A 29 -6.52 7.77 25.27
N VAL A 30 -5.32 7.21 25.47
CA VAL A 30 -4.59 6.41 24.47
C VAL A 30 -5.39 5.20 23.97
N LEU A 31 -6.28 4.62 24.79
CA LEU A 31 -7.14 3.51 24.40
C LEU A 31 -8.18 3.89 23.34
N LEU A 32 -8.46 5.18 23.17
CA LEU A 32 -9.39 5.69 22.16
C LEU A 32 -8.72 5.87 20.79
N THR A 33 -7.39 5.72 20.69
CA THR A 33 -6.67 5.91 19.42
C THR A 33 -7.16 5.01 18.28
N PRO A 34 -7.54 3.72 18.47
CA PRO A 34 -8.10 2.92 17.40
C PRO A 34 -9.48 3.40 16.91
N LEU A 35 -10.18 4.21 17.71
CA LEU A 35 -11.47 4.78 17.32
C LEU A 35 -11.31 6.00 16.42
N LEU A 36 -10.13 6.66 16.40
CA LEU A 36 -9.92 7.86 15.60
C LEU A 36 -10.11 7.63 14.09
N PRO A 37 -9.54 6.58 13.46
CA PRO A 37 -9.79 6.31 12.04
C PRO A 37 -11.26 6.02 11.74
N VAL A 38 -11.94 5.30 12.64
CA VAL A 38 -13.36 4.96 12.50
C VAL A 38 -14.24 6.20 12.64
N ALA A 39 -13.95 7.05 13.62
CA ALA A 39 -14.63 8.33 13.80
C ALA A 39 -14.39 9.26 12.61
N GLY A 40 -13.16 9.33 12.08
CA GLY A 40 -12.84 10.08 10.87
C GLY A 40 -13.63 9.61 9.65
N LEU A 41 -13.76 8.28 9.46
CA LEU A 41 -14.61 7.71 8.43
C LEU A 41 -16.09 8.09 8.65
N GLY A 42 -16.59 7.97 9.88
CA GLY A 42 -17.97 8.32 10.23
C GLY A 42 -18.29 9.79 9.96
N LEU A 43 -17.40 10.71 10.35
CA LEU A 43 -17.52 12.15 10.05
C LEU A 43 -17.49 12.40 8.54
N PHE A 44 -16.64 11.69 7.80
CA PHE A 44 -16.59 11.79 6.36
C PHE A 44 -17.87 11.27 5.67
N MET A 45 -18.46 10.20 6.20
CA MET A 45 -19.76 9.67 5.75
C MET A 45 -20.89 10.65 6.05
N LEU A 46 -20.91 11.26 7.23
CA LEU A 46 -21.88 12.30 7.60
C LEU A 46 -21.79 13.51 6.68
N TYR A 47 -20.57 13.98 6.41
CA TYR A 47 -20.33 15.06 5.46
C TYR A 47 -20.89 14.73 4.07
N GLN A 48 -20.62 13.53 3.57
CA GLN A 48 -21.12 13.10 2.26
C GLN A 48 -22.65 13.00 2.24
N TRP A 49 -23.25 12.50 3.31
CA TRP A 49 -24.69 12.43 3.42
C TRP A 49 -25.31 13.83 3.39
N HIS A 50 -24.78 14.76 4.18
CA HIS A 50 -25.25 16.14 4.21
C HIS A 50 -25.09 16.85 2.86
N ARG A 51 -23.99 16.61 2.13
CA ARG A 51 -23.70 17.32 0.87
C ARG A 51 -24.29 16.66 -0.38
N PHE A 52 -24.36 15.35 -0.43
CA PHE A 52 -24.68 14.56 -1.63
C PHE A 52 -25.86 13.60 -1.45
N GLY A 53 -26.49 13.56 -0.27
CA GLY A 53 -27.66 12.73 -0.01
C GLY A 53 -27.36 11.26 0.28
N SER A 54 -26.11 10.81 0.18
CA SER A 54 -25.69 9.44 0.49
C SER A 54 -24.37 9.41 1.27
N PRO A 55 -24.26 8.61 2.36
CA PRO A 55 -23.01 8.47 3.10
C PRO A 55 -21.93 7.64 2.36
N PHE A 56 -22.31 6.93 1.29
CA PHE A 56 -21.45 5.99 0.56
C PHE A 56 -21.06 6.45 -0.84
N VAL A 57 -21.17 7.75 -1.14
CA VAL A 57 -20.82 8.32 -2.45
C VAL A 57 -19.39 7.95 -2.87
N PHE A 58 -18.45 7.90 -1.94
CA PHE A 58 -17.08 7.47 -2.20
C PHE A 58 -16.91 6.01 -2.67
N LEU A 59 -17.87 5.12 -2.38
CA LEU A 59 -17.86 3.76 -2.91
C LEU A 59 -18.44 3.76 -4.33
N GLN A 60 -19.55 4.46 -4.54
CA GLN A 60 -20.21 4.56 -5.85
C GLN A 60 -19.29 5.17 -6.92
N ILE A 61 -18.44 6.14 -6.55
CA ILE A 61 -17.47 6.75 -7.47
C ILE A 61 -16.34 5.77 -7.85
N GLN A 62 -16.03 4.77 -7.02
CA GLN A 62 -15.00 3.77 -7.37
C GLN A 62 -15.45 2.89 -8.52
N ASP A 63 -16.74 2.55 -8.59
CA ASP A 63 -17.32 1.79 -9.70
C ASP A 63 -17.23 2.57 -11.03
N VAL A 64 -17.33 3.91 -10.98
CA VAL A 64 -17.15 4.78 -12.16
C VAL A 64 -15.70 4.84 -12.63
N TRP A 65 -14.75 4.53 -11.75
CA TRP A 65 -13.31 4.51 -12.06
C TRP A 65 -12.79 3.10 -12.35
N ASP A 66 -13.69 2.14 -12.59
CA ASP A 66 -13.39 0.73 -12.83
C ASP A 66 -12.46 0.11 -11.76
N GLN A 67 -12.49 0.64 -10.53
CA GLN A 67 -11.68 0.13 -9.42
C GLN A 67 -12.44 -0.98 -8.71
N ASN A 68 -12.30 -2.20 -9.21
CA ASN A 68 -12.98 -3.34 -8.64
C ASN A 68 -12.10 -4.09 -7.65
N LEU A 69 -12.75 -4.64 -6.63
CA LEU A 69 -12.10 -5.59 -5.74
C LEU A 69 -11.75 -6.84 -6.54
N SER A 70 -10.48 -7.21 -6.58
CA SER A 70 -10.02 -8.43 -7.21
C SER A 70 -9.12 -9.24 -6.28
N PRO A 71 -9.05 -10.58 -6.47
CA PRO A 71 -8.11 -11.40 -5.74
C PRO A 71 -6.65 -11.00 -6.00
N PRO A 72 -5.74 -11.21 -5.04
CA PRO A 72 -4.37 -10.67 -5.09
C PRO A 72 -3.49 -11.23 -6.21
N TRP A 73 -3.88 -12.34 -6.83
CA TRP A 73 -3.19 -12.92 -7.99
C TRP A 73 -3.64 -12.33 -9.33
N VAL A 74 -4.79 -11.65 -9.41
CA VAL A 74 -5.31 -11.12 -10.69
C VAL A 74 -4.39 -10.03 -11.23
N GLN A 75 -3.98 -9.09 -10.38
CA GLN A 75 -3.11 -7.98 -10.76
C GLN A 75 -1.75 -8.42 -11.34
N PRO A 76 -0.95 -9.30 -10.70
CA PRO A 76 0.31 -9.77 -11.29
C PRO A 76 0.09 -10.62 -12.55
N LEU A 77 -0.99 -11.40 -12.65
CA LEU A 77 -1.30 -12.16 -13.87
C LEU A 77 -1.57 -11.24 -15.06
N LYS A 78 -2.39 -10.21 -14.88
CA LYS A 78 -2.65 -9.17 -15.90
C LYS A 78 -1.35 -8.43 -16.29
N MET A 79 -0.47 -8.15 -15.33
CA MET A 79 0.85 -7.57 -15.62
C MET A 79 1.69 -8.49 -16.50
N ILE A 80 1.80 -9.77 -16.14
CA ILE A 80 2.56 -10.75 -16.92
C ILE A 80 1.98 -10.89 -18.33
N GLU A 81 0.67 -11.01 -18.46
CA GLU A 81 -0.01 -11.10 -19.76
C GLU A 81 0.26 -9.87 -20.62
N SER A 82 0.18 -8.66 -20.07
CA SER A 82 0.46 -7.42 -20.80
C SER A 82 1.92 -7.32 -21.27
N ILE A 83 2.87 -7.84 -20.47
CA ILE A 83 4.29 -7.88 -20.82
C ILE A 83 4.54 -8.89 -21.96
N VAL A 84 3.93 -10.07 -21.88
CA VAL A 84 4.09 -11.14 -22.88
C VAL A 84 3.45 -10.74 -24.21
N THR A 85 2.25 -10.18 -24.17
CA THR A 85 1.51 -9.74 -25.37
C THR A 85 1.99 -8.42 -25.93
N ARG A 86 2.89 -7.70 -25.21
CA ARG A 86 3.33 -6.33 -25.50
C ARG A 86 2.16 -5.37 -25.73
N SER A 87 1.02 -5.65 -25.10
CA SER A 87 -0.19 -4.85 -25.28
C SER A 87 -0.09 -3.53 -24.51
N ALA A 88 -0.56 -2.45 -25.13
CA ALA A 88 -0.72 -1.14 -24.49
C ALA A 88 -2.15 -0.92 -23.96
N GLN A 89 -3.04 -1.90 -24.16
CA GLN A 89 -4.47 -1.78 -23.87
C GLN A 89 -4.78 -1.76 -22.37
N TRP A 90 -3.92 -2.34 -21.54
CA TRP A 90 -4.07 -2.32 -20.10
C TRP A 90 -3.09 -1.30 -19.54
N ASN A 91 -3.61 -0.20 -18.98
CA ASN A 91 -3.00 0.76 -18.06
C ASN A 91 -1.53 1.19 -18.31
N GLY A 92 -1.16 1.45 -19.57
CA GLY A 92 0.14 2.05 -19.96
C GLY A 92 1.09 1.12 -20.72
N PRO A 93 2.26 1.62 -21.16
CA PRO A 93 3.19 0.87 -21.99
C PRO A 93 3.88 -0.28 -21.23
N TRP A 94 4.17 -1.38 -21.92
CA TRP A 94 4.74 -2.61 -21.34
C TRP A 94 6.01 -2.42 -20.47
N PRO A 95 6.93 -1.47 -20.73
CA PRO A 95 8.10 -1.29 -19.85
C PRO A 95 7.72 -0.83 -18.44
N MET A 96 6.67 -0.02 -18.31
CA MET A 96 6.16 0.41 -17.00
C MET A 96 5.59 -0.78 -16.21
N ARG A 97 5.08 -1.80 -16.90
CA ARG A 97 4.53 -3.02 -16.28
C ARG A 97 5.61 -3.89 -15.67
N VAL A 98 6.78 -3.96 -16.30
CA VAL A 98 7.94 -4.64 -15.74
C VAL A 98 8.35 -3.99 -14.42
N VAL A 99 8.37 -2.65 -14.37
CA VAL A 99 8.68 -1.90 -13.14
C VAL A 99 7.62 -2.17 -12.06
N GLN A 100 6.32 -2.06 -12.40
CA GLN A 100 5.24 -2.28 -11.43
C GLN A 100 5.23 -3.72 -10.89
N LEU A 101 5.46 -4.72 -11.74
CA LEU A 101 5.58 -6.12 -11.33
C LEU A 101 6.79 -6.32 -10.42
N GLY A 102 7.92 -5.69 -10.75
CA GLY A 102 9.12 -5.68 -9.90
C GLY A 102 8.83 -5.09 -8.51
N VAL A 103 8.13 -3.96 -8.44
CA VAL A 103 7.70 -3.34 -7.18
C VAL A 103 6.74 -4.26 -6.41
N TRP A 104 5.76 -4.85 -7.09
CA TRP A 104 4.80 -5.79 -6.48
C TRP A 104 5.52 -6.96 -5.82
N VAL A 105 6.38 -7.66 -6.57
CA VAL A 105 7.15 -8.81 -6.08
C VAL A 105 8.07 -8.40 -4.93
N SER A 106 8.77 -7.27 -5.06
CA SER A 106 9.68 -6.76 -4.04
C SER A 106 8.95 -6.50 -2.72
N PHE A 107 7.78 -5.86 -2.76
CA PHE A 107 7.02 -5.55 -1.55
C PHE A 107 6.30 -6.76 -0.96
N VAL A 108 5.94 -7.78 -1.75
CA VAL A 108 5.47 -9.07 -1.22
C VAL A 108 6.60 -9.75 -0.43
N VAL A 109 7.81 -9.82 -1.01
CA VAL A 109 8.98 -10.42 -0.35
C VAL A 109 9.37 -9.63 0.91
N LEU A 110 9.41 -8.31 0.84
CA LEU A 110 9.72 -7.47 1.99
C LEU A 110 8.66 -7.59 3.09
N THR A 111 7.38 -7.68 2.71
CA THR A 111 6.29 -7.91 3.68
C THR A 111 6.47 -9.27 4.36
N ALA A 112 6.74 -10.35 3.63
CA ALA A 112 7.07 -11.63 4.24
C ALA A 112 8.29 -11.53 5.18
N ALA A 113 9.32 -10.78 4.77
CA ALA A 113 10.50 -10.56 5.58
C ALA A 113 10.22 -9.76 6.86
N THR A 114 9.23 -8.85 6.89
CA THR A 114 8.83 -8.16 8.13
C THR A 114 8.37 -9.15 9.20
N PHE A 115 7.63 -10.20 8.85
CA PHE A 115 7.25 -11.25 9.80
C PHE A 115 8.43 -12.07 10.33
N ARG A 116 9.55 -12.10 9.59
CA ARG A 116 10.76 -12.86 9.98
C ARG A 116 11.73 -12.05 10.83
N TYR A 117 11.82 -10.74 10.59
CA TYR A 117 12.83 -9.86 11.18
C TYR A 117 12.29 -8.87 12.22
N LEU A 118 10.99 -8.60 12.22
CA LEU A 118 10.34 -7.66 13.13
C LEU A 118 9.27 -8.37 13.97
N PRO A 119 8.86 -7.79 15.11
CA PRO A 119 7.71 -8.26 15.85
C PRO A 119 6.44 -8.36 14.98
N LEU A 120 5.57 -9.32 15.29
CA LEU A 120 4.37 -9.65 14.52
C LEU A 120 3.52 -8.41 14.15
N VAL A 121 3.38 -7.47 15.07
CA VAL A 121 2.61 -6.22 14.88
C VAL A 121 3.06 -5.47 13.63
N TYR A 122 4.39 -5.38 13.38
CA TYR A 122 4.93 -4.68 12.22
C TYR A 122 4.63 -5.41 10.91
N GLY A 123 4.61 -6.74 10.91
CA GLY A 123 4.21 -7.53 9.76
C GLY A 123 2.73 -7.37 9.43
N ILE A 124 1.88 -7.38 10.46
CA ILE A 124 0.45 -7.09 10.30
C ILE A 124 0.25 -5.67 9.77
N THR A 125 0.99 -4.67 10.27
CA THR A 125 0.96 -3.31 9.74
C THR A 125 1.30 -3.25 8.25
N ALA A 126 2.41 -3.86 7.83
CA ALA A 126 2.81 -3.89 6.43
C ALA A 126 1.74 -4.55 5.55
N CYS A 127 1.21 -5.69 5.99
CA CYS A 127 0.15 -6.40 5.30
C CYS A 127 -1.12 -5.52 5.16
N MET A 128 -1.62 -4.95 6.26
CA MET A 128 -2.83 -4.12 6.26
C MET A 128 -2.69 -2.84 5.41
N MET A 129 -1.49 -2.25 5.36
CA MET A 129 -1.25 -1.06 4.53
C MET A 129 -1.19 -1.37 3.03
N LEU A 130 -0.68 -2.55 2.65
CA LEU A 130 -0.55 -2.96 1.25
C LEU A 130 -1.78 -3.69 0.73
N LEU A 131 -2.59 -4.28 1.60
CA LEU A 131 -3.73 -5.10 1.22
C LEU A 131 -4.66 -4.39 0.22
N PRO A 132 -5.05 -3.12 0.39
CA PRO A 132 -5.92 -2.45 -0.59
C PRO A 132 -5.25 -2.26 -1.95
N ALA A 133 -3.93 -2.15 -2.01
CA ALA A 133 -3.18 -2.00 -3.25
C ALA A 133 -3.01 -3.31 -4.00
N PHE A 134 -3.07 -4.45 -3.29
CA PHE A 134 -2.98 -5.78 -3.89
C PHE A 134 -4.35 -6.38 -4.23
N LEU A 135 -5.42 -5.90 -3.60
CA LEU A 135 -6.79 -6.35 -3.87
C LEU A 135 -7.53 -5.49 -4.91
N THR A 136 -6.81 -4.66 -5.66
CA THR A 136 -7.38 -3.86 -6.74
C THR A 136 -6.94 -4.43 -8.08
N ASP A 137 -7.84 -4.42 -9.06
CA ASP A 137 -7.52 -4.76 -10.44
C ASP A 137 -6.78 -3.62 -11.19
N GLU A 138 -6.65 -2.46 -10.56
CA GLU A 138 -5.96 -1.29 -11.09
C GLU A 138 -4.52 -1.16 -10.59
N SER A 139 -3.60 -0.76 -11.46
CA SER A 139 -2.14 -0.87 -11.22
C SER A 139 -1.37 0.45 -11.28
N TYR A 140 -1.99 1.53 -11.79
CA TYR A 140 -1.35 2.84 -11.97
C TYR A 140 -0.74 3.44 -10.68
N SER A 141 -1.29 3.10 -9.51
CA SER A 141 -0.92 3.73 -8.24
C SER A 141 -0.10 2.83 -7.30
N LEU A 142 0.34 1.65 -7.76
CA LEU A 142 1.00 0.68 -6.87
C LEU A 142 2.27 1.24 -6.22
N THR A 143 3.11 1.93 -7.00
CA THR A 143 4.34 2.58 -6.50
C THR A 143 4.07 3.63 -5.42
N ARG A 144 2.91 4.28 -5.46
CA ARG A 144 2.50 5.24 -4.41
C ARG A 144 2.04 4.51 -3.15
N TYR A 145 1.31 3.41 -3.30
CA TYR A 145 0.75 2.71 -2.15
C TYR A 145 1.80 1.99 -1.32
N VAL A 146 2.86 1.49 -1.96
CA VAL A 146 3.95 0.80 -1.25
C VAL A 146 4.70 1.70 -0.26
N LEU A 147 4.65 3.03 -0.45
CA LEU A 147 5.23 4.00 0.49
C LEU A 147 4.58 3.96 1.89
N MET A 148 3.34 3.48 2.00
CA MET A 148 2.66 3.36 3.29
C MET A 148 3.17 2.17 4.13
N ALA A 149 3.89 1.22 3.51
CA ALA A 149 4.42 0.05 4.18
C ALA A 149 5.76 0.32 4.87
N LEU A 150 5.78 1.30 5.79
CA LEU A 150 6.98 1.71 6.53
C LEU A 150 7.81 0.54 7.11
N PRO A 151 7.21 -0.52 7.69
CA PRO A 151 7.98 -1.66 8.18
C PRO A 151 8.81 -2.38 7.13
N ALA A 152 8.37 -2.41 5.86
CA ALA A 152 9.15 -3.00 4.77
C ALA A 152 10.48 -2.27 4.56
N PHE A 153 10.49 -0.94 4.67
CA PHE A 153 11.71 -0.13 4.59
C PHE A 153 12.63 -0.33 5.80
N VAL A 154 12.07 -0.53 6.99
CA VAL A 154 12.87 -0.88 8.19
C VAL A 154 13.60 -2.20 7.96
N VAL A 155 12.95 -3.20 7.36
CA VAL A 155 13.60 -4.48 7.01
C VAL A 155 14.74 -4.27 6.02
N VAL A 156 14.57 -3.41 5.00
CA VAL A 156 15.67 -3.07 4.08
C VAL A 156 16.86 -2.49 4.86
N GLY A 157 16.63 -1.59 5.81
CA GLY A 157 17.68 -1.06 6.68
C GLY A 157 18.41 -2.15 7.49
N LEU A 158 17.66 -3.09 8.07
CA LEU A 158 18.23 -4.24 8.79
C LEU A 158 19.00 -5.21 7.88
N LEU A 159 18.57 -5.38 6.63
CA LEU A 159 19.27 -6.20 5.64
C LEU A 159 20.57 -5.54 5.20
N VAL A 160 20.56 -4.22 5.00
CA VAL A 160 21.74 -3.42 4.69
C VAL A 160 22.78 -3.48 5.81
N ASP A 161 22.35 -3.38 7.07
CA ASP A 161 23.24 -3.51 8.23
C ASP A 161 23.96 -4.88 8.26
N ARG A 162 23.24 -5.96 7.92
CA ARG A 162 23.84 -7.30 7.82
C ARG A 162 24.66 -7.54 6.55
N ARG A 163 24.33 -6.87 5.46
CA ARG A 163 24.97 -7.02 4.15
C ARG A 163 25.18 -5.65 3.53
N PRO A 164 26.29 -4.96 3.88
CA PRO A 164 26.57 -3.60 3.39
C PRO A 164 26.63 -3.49 1.86
N SER A 165 26.88 -4.58 1.15
CA SER A 165 26.80 -4.63 -0.32
C SER A 165 25.43 -4.23 -0.87
N LEU A 166 24.36 -4.38 -0.09
CA LEU A 166 23.01 -3.93 -0.46
C LEU A 166 22.88 -2.40 -0.51
N LEU A 167 23.84 -1.63 0.03
CA LEU A 167 23.87 -0.18 -0.15
C LEU A 167 23.94 0.23 -1.62
N THR A 168 24.46 -0.64 -2.50
CA THR A 168 24.48 -0.43 -3.96
C THR A 168 23.09 -0.25 -4.56
N VAL A 169 22.03 -0.72 -3.88
CA VAL A 169 20.65 -0.50 -4.30
C VAL A 169 20.28 0.99 -4.27
N ILE A 170 20.88 1.80 -3.39
CA ILE A 170 20.59 3.24 -3.26
C ILE A 170 21.00 4.01 -4.54
N PRO A 171 22.26 3.99 -5.00
CA PRO A 171 22.63 4.70 -6.22
C PRO A 171 21.89 4.15 -7.45
N ILE A 172 21.64 2.84 -7.53
CA ILE A 172 20.82 2.25 -8.60
C ILE A 172 19.40 2.84 -8.58
N SER A 173 18.79 2.93 -7.41
CA SER A 173 17.44 3.51 -7.24
C SER A 173 17.41 4.99 -7.58
N LEU A 174 18.47 5.75 -7.24
CA LEU A 174 18.59 7.17 -7.58
C LEU A 174 18.71 7.39 -9.09
N VAL A 175 19.56 6.62 -9.78
CA VAL A 175 19.68 6.67 -11.24
C VAL A 175 18.37 6.30 -11.91
N PHE A 176 17.72 5.24 -11.42
CA PHE A 176 16.41 4.83 -11.90
C PHE A 176 15.35 5.93 -11.71
N LEU A 177 15.30 6.55 -10.52
CA LEU A 177 14.37 7.64 -10.21
C LEU A 177 14.61 8.87 -11.09
N ALA A 178 15.88 9.25 -11.31
CA ALA A 178 16.23 10.34 -12.20
C ALA A 178 15.78 10.05 -13.64
N GLY A 179 16.04 8.84 -14.14
CA GLY A 179 15.57 8.40 -15.46
C GLY A 179 14.04 8.40 -15.59
N ALA A 180 13.35 7.84 -14.60
CA ALA A 180 11.89 7.82 -14.56
C ALA A 180 11.29 9.24 -14.51
N THR A 181 11.91 10.14 -13.75
CA THR A 181 11.51 11.55 -13.68
C THR A 181 11.72 12.25 -15.02
N GLY A 182 12.86 12.02 -15.68
CA GLY A 182 13.13 12.53 -17.03
C GLY A 182 12.09 12.05 -18.03
N LEU A 183 11.77 10.76 -18.04
CA LEU A 183 10.72 10.19 -18.91
C LEU A 183 9.34 10.80 -18.62
N PHE A 184 9.02 11.00 -17.34
CA PHE A 184 7.75 11.61 -16.93
C PHE A 184 7.62 13.06 -17.43
N VAL A 185 8.65 13.88 -17.26
CA VAL A 185 8.67 15.28 -17.74
C VAL A 185 8.56 15.37 -19.26
N ASN A 186 9.06 14.36 -19.98
CA ASN A 186 8.95 14.27 -21.45
C ASN A 186 7.65 13.62 -21.95
N GLY A 187 6.66 13.40 -21.07
CA GLY A 187 5.32 12.94 -21.47
C GLY A 187 5.21 11.43 -21.74
N PHE A 188 6.24 10.63 -21.50
CA PHE A 188 6.22 9.17 -21.76
C PHE A 188 5.13 8.42 -20.96
N SER A 189 4.65 9.02 -19.87
CA SER A 189 3.65 8.43 -18.97
C SER A 189 2.32 9.19 -18.93
N VAL A 190 2.15 10.19 -19.80
CA VAL A 190 0.89 10.95 -19.94
C VAL A 190 0.15 10.34 -21.13
N PRO A 191 -1.08 9.82 -20.97
CA PRO A 191 -1.88 9.35 -22.09
C PRO A 191 -2.23 10.48 -23.07
#